data_AF-A0A536I8S6-F1
#
_entry.id   AF-A0A536I8S6-F1
#
_cell.length_a   1.000
_cell.length_b   1.000
_cell.length_c   1.000
_cell.angle_alpha   90.00
_cell.angle_beta   90.00
_cell.angle_gamma   90.00
#
_symmetry.space_group_name_H-M   'P 1'
#
loop_
_entity.id
_entity.type
_entity.pdbx_description
1 polymer ?
#
loop_
_entity_poly.entity_id
_entity_poly.type
_entity_poly.pdbx_seq_one_letter_code
_entity_poly.pdbx_strand_id
1 'polypeptide(L)'
;MSALLFLHNGLFRAGLLITVIIAIWGLLLYFRKALPSGGFRSTLVLTEGLFIIQGLVGIAMFLGGSRPHDGLHWLYGILLVIVLPIAATYTSGRDPRREPLVYGIAGLFMAGLTIRAFTTGA
;
A
#
# COMPACT_ATOMS: atom_id res chain seq x y z
N MET A 1 10.92 22.13 -8.81
CA MET A 1 10.03 20.96 -8.55
C MET A 1 8.77 21.48 -7.89
N SER A 2 7.57 21.15 -8.40
CA SER A 2 6.32 21.61 -7.79
C SER A 2 6.09 20.95 -6.42
N ALA A 3 5.39 21.62 -5.50
CA ALA A 3 5.09 21.08 -4.17
C ALA A 3 4.34 19.73 -4.23
N LEU A 4 3.43 19.58 -5.20
CA LEU A 4 2.70 18.34 -5.45
C LEU A 4 3.63 17.20 -5.86
N LEU A 5 4.60 17.44 -6.75
CA LEU A 5 5.55 16.41 -7.16
C LEU A 5 6.46 15.98 -6.00
N PHE A 6 6.91 16.92 -5.18
CA PHE A 6 7.66 16.61 -3.97
C PHE A 6 6.84 15.74 -3.01
N LEU A 7 5.59 16.11 -2.75
CA LEU A 7 4.69 15.37 -1.87
C LEU A 7 4.39 13.96 -2.41
N HIS A 8 4.06 13.85 -3.70
CA HIS A 8 3.79 12.56 -4.37
C HIS A 8 5.00 11.61 -4.29
N ASN A 9 6.22 12.13 -4.46
CA ASN A 9 7.44 11.34 -4.34
C ASN A 9 7.76 10.96 -2.88
N GLY A 10 7.47 11.84 -1.92
CA GLY A 10 7.66 11.56 -0.49
C GLY A 10 6.71 10.46 0.00
N LEU A 11 5.42 10.60 -0.31
CA LEU A 11 4.39 9.62 -0.01
C LEU A 11 4.69 8.26 -0.68
N PHE A 12 5.16 8.27 -1.93
CA PHE A 12 5.61 7.06 -2.60
C PHE A 12 6.67 6.29 -1.79
N ARG A 13 7.73 6.98 -1.35
CA ARG A 13 8.82 6.36 -0.56
C ARG A 13 8.29 5.81 0.77
N ALA A 14 7.44 6.57 1.45
CA ALA A 14 6.79 6.13 2.67
C ALA A 14 5.90 4.88 2.44
N GLY A 15 5.14 4.87 1.34
CA GLY A 15 4.31 3.73 0.91
C GLY A 15 5.12 2.47 0.64
N LEU A 16 6.28 2.60 -0.01
CA LEU A 16 7.18 1.47 -0.24
C LEU A 16 7.73 0.91 1.08
N LEU A 17 8.19 1.79 1.98
CA LEU A 17 8.73 1.37 3.27
C LEU A 17 7.67 0.69 4.14
N ILE A 18 6.48 1.29 4.25
CA ILE A 18 5.43 0.76 5.14
C ILE A 18 4.88 -0.58 4.63
N THR A 19 4.78 -0.79 3.31
CA THR A 19 4.35 -2.07 2.73
C THR A 19 5.38 -3.18 2.95
N VAL A 20 6.68 -2.87 2.84
CA VAL A 20 7.76 -3.79 3.21
C VAL A 20 7.75 -4.10 4.72
N ILE A 21 7.50 -3.11 5.57
CA ILE A 21 7.36 -3.31 7.02
C ILE A 21 6.17 -4.26 7.31
N ILE A 22 5.01 -4.03 6.70
CA ILE A 22 3.83 -4.91 6.85
C ILE A 22 4.14 -6.33 6.39
N ALA A 23 4.81 -6.48 5.24
CA ALA A 23 5.21 -7.76 4.70
C ALA A 23 6.04 -8.56 5.71
N ILE A 24 7.13 -7.97 6.18
CA ILE A 24 8.05 -8.60 7.12
C ILE A 24 7.35 -8.88 8.45
N TRP A 25 6.63 -7.90 9.00
CA TRP A 25 5.98 -8.02 10.30
C TRP A 25 4.86 -9.08 10.28
N GLY A 26 4.02 -9.10 9.24
CA GLY A 26 2.96 -10.10 9.06
C GLY A 26 3.50 -11.52 8.97
N LEU A 27 4.55 -11.73 8.16
CA LEU A 27 5.23 -13.02 8.04
C LEU A 27 5.88 -13.45 9.37
N LEU A 28 6.56 -12.54 10.07
CA LEU A 28 7.15 -12.82 11.37
C LEU A 28 6.10 -13.24 12.41
N LEU A 29 4.97 -12.54 12.47
CA LEU A 29 3.85 -12.90 13.36
C LEU A 29 3.31 -14.28 13.02
N TYR A 30 3.12 -14.58 11.74
CA TYR A 30 2.63 -15.88 11.28
C TYR A 30 3.57 -17.03 11.69
N PHE A 31 4.87 -16.93 11.40
CA PHE A 31 5.83 -17.98 11.76
C PHE A 31 6.02 -18.14 13.27
N ARG A 32 5.86 -17.05 14.03
CA ARG A 32 5.86 -17.08 15.51
C ARG A 32 4.53 -17.56 16.11
N LYS A 33 3.52 -17.85 15.28
CA LYS A 33 2.16 -18.21 15.71
C LYS A 33 1.54 -17.16 16.65
N ALA A 34 1.92 -15.90 16.47
CA ALA A 34 1.47 -14.77 17.27
C ALA A 34 0.25 -14.10 16.65
N LEU A 35 -0.64 -13.58 17.49
CA LEU A 35 -1.79 -12.80 17.04
C LEU A 35 -1.36 -11.39 16.61
N PRO A 36 -2.03 -10.78 15.61
CA PRO A 36 -1.75 -9.42 15.21
C PRO A 36 -2.09 -8.45 16.35
N SER A 37 -1.12 -7.59 16.70
CA SER A 37 -1.29 -6.58 17.73
C SER A 37 -2.11 -5.40 17.23
N GLY A 38 -2.59 -4.55 18.15
CA GLY A 38 -3.22 -3.29 17.79
C GLY A 38 -2.31 -2.40 16.93
N GLY A 39 -1.01 -2.36 17.21
CA GLY A 39 -0.04 -1.61 16.40
C GLY A 39 0.09 -2.13 14.96
N PHE A 40 0.07 -3.44 14.76
CA PHE A 40 0.07 -4.02 13.41
C PHE A 40 -1.19 -3.61 12.64
N ARG A 41 -2.37 -3.75 13.26
CA ARG A 41 -3.65 -3.35 12.63
C ARG A 41 -3.73 -1.85 12.34
N SER A 42 -3.27 -1.00 13.24
CA SER A 42 -3.17 0.44 13.00
C SER A 42 -2.24 0.77 11.83
N THR A 43 -1.15 0.01 11.66
CA THR A 43 -0.23 0.18 10.52
C THR A 43 -0.92 -0.12 9.19
N LEU A 44 -1.79 -1.15 9.14
CA LEU A 44 -2.60 -1.44 7.95
C LEU A 44 -3.53 -0.27 7.60
N VAL A 45 -4.24 0.29 8.59
CA VAL A 45 -5.14 1.44 8.38
C VAL A 45 -4.37 2.69 7.93
N LEU A 46 -3.20 2.95 8.51
CA LEU A 46 -2.34 4.06 8.09
C LEU A 46 -1.82 3.86 6.65
N THR A 47 -1.51 2.64 6.27
CA THR A 47 -1.07 2.30 4.91
C THR A 47 -2.17 2.54 3.89
N GLU A 48 -3.40 2.12 4.20
CA GLU A 48 -4.57 2.39 3.37
C GLU A 48 -4.79 3.89 3.18
N GLY A 49 -4.80 4.66 4.27
CA GLY A 49 -4.92 6.11 4.22
C GLY A 49 -3.80 6.77 3.41
N LEU A 50 -2.56 6.29 3.54
CA LEU A 50 -1.42 6.78 2.78
C LEU A 50 -1.64 6.61 1.27
N PHE A 51 -2.06 5.43 0.80
CA PHE A 51 -2.27 5.20 -0.64
C PHE A 51 -3.50 5.92 -1.19
N ILE A 52 -4.55 6.12 -0.38
CA ILE A 52 -5.67 7.01 -0.74
C ILE A 52 -5.16 8.44 -0.95
N ILE A 53 -4.38 8.97 0.00
CA ILE A 53 -3.80 10.33 -0.13
C ILE A 53 -2.86 10.40 -1.33
N GLN A 54 -2.02 9.38 -1.56
CA GLN A 54 -1.16 9.29 -2.74
C GLN A 54 -1.96 9.41 -4.05
N GLY A 55 -3.07 8.67 -4.15
CA GLY A 55 -3.97 8.72 -5.30
C GLY A 55 -4.60 10.11 -5.49
N LEU A 56 -5.06 10.75 -4.40
CA LEU A 56 -5.62 12.11 -4.45
C LEU A 56 -4.59 13.14 -4.92
N VAL A 57 -3.34 13.05 -4.45
CA VAL A 57 -2.24 13.92 -4.92
C VAL A 57 -1.97 13.67 -6.40
N GLY A 58 -1.95 12.41 -6.84
CA GLY A 58 -1.80 12.05 -8.25
C GLY A 58 -2.92 12.62 -9.14
N ILE A 59 -4.18 12.57 -8.66
CA ILE A 59 -5.33 13.20 -9.34
C ILE A 59 -5.16 14.71 -9.43
N ALA A 60 -4.73 15.38 -8.34
CA ALA A 60 -4.47 16.81 -8.36
C ALA A 60 -3.37 17.19 -9.38
N MET A 61 -2.30 16.39 -9.47
CA MET A 61 -1.26 16.55 -10.49
C MET A 61 -1.81 16.37 -11.92
N PHE A 62 -2.69 15.38 -12.13
CA PHE A 62 -3.34 15.13 -13.41
C PHE A 62 -4.24 16.29 -13.84
N LEU A 63 -5.03 16.84 -12.93
CA LEU A 63 -5.85 18.03 -13.18
C LEU A 63 -4.98 19.27 -13.48
N GLY A 64 -3.77 19.33 -12.91
CA GLY A 64 -2.74 20.33 -13.21
C GLY A 64 -1.96 20.08 -14.52
N GLY A 65 -2.37 19.10 -15.34
CA GLY A 65 -1.77 18.82 -16.65
C GLY A 65 -0.64 17.80 -16.65
N SER A 66 -0.25 17.26 -15.49
CA SER A 66 0.75 16.18 -15.43
C SER A 66 0.17 14.89 -16.00
N ARG A 67 1.01 14.05 -16.60
CA ARG A 67 0.60 12.75 -17.16
C ARG A 67 1.63 11.70 -16.76
N PRO A 68 1.20 10.48 -16.39
CA PRO A 68 2.14 9.38 -16.20
C PRO A 68 2.76 8.98 -17.53
N HIS A 69 3.96 8.43 -17.49
CA HIS A 69 4.65 7.89 -18.67
C HIS A 69 3.88 6.74 -19.33
N ASP A 70 3.25 5.88 -18.53
CA ASP A 70 2.49 4.72 -19.00
C ASP A 70 1.12 4.63 -18.30
N GLY A 71 0.08 4.26 -19.07
CA GLY A 71 -1.28 4.06 -18.57
C GLY A 71 -1.39 3.00 -17.46
N LEU A 72 -0.46 2.05 -17.39
CA LEU A 72 -0.36 1.06 -16.32
C LEU A 72 -0.19 1.70 -14.93
N HIS A 73 0.30 2.94 -14.84
CA HIS A 73 0.37 3.68 -13.58
C HIS A 73 -0.98 3.75 -12.85
N TRP A 74 -2.07 3.98 -13.61
CA TRP A 74 -3.42 4.04 -13.04
C TRP A 74 -3.86 2.70 -12.46
N LEU A 75 -3.59 1.61 -13.18
CA LEU A 75 -3.90 0.26 -12.71
C LEU A 75 -3.19 -0.03 -11.39
N TYR A 76 -1.88 0.21 -11.32
CA TYR A 76 -1.12 -0.06 -10.11
C TYR A 76 -1.54 0.86 -8.95
N GLY A 77 -1.85 2.13 -9.22
CA GLY A 77 -2.37 3.06 -8.22
C GLY A 77 -3.72 2.62 -7.62
N ILE A 78 -4.66 2.17 -8.46
CA ILE A 78 -5.95 1.64 -8.01
C ILE A 78 -5.76 0.36 -7.19
N LEU A 79 -4.89 -0.55 -7.66
CA LEU A 79 -4.60 -1.78 -6.93
C LEU A 79 -4.04 -1.51 -5.53
N LEU A 80 -3.18 -0.49 -5.37
CA LEU A 80 -2.63 -0.09 -4.07
C LEU A 80 -3.70 0.39 -3.06
N VAL A 81 -4.84 0.88 -3.53
CA VAL A 81 -5.97 1.26 -2.66
C VAL A 81 -6.84 0.06 -2.31
N ILE A 82 -7.10 -0.85 -3.25
CA ILE A 82 -8.09 -1.91 -3.01
C ILE A 82 -7.53 -3.18 -2.34
N VAL A 83 -6.20 -3.39 -2.33
CA VAL A 83 -5.60 -4.63 -1.82
C VAL A 83 -5.88 -4.85 -0.33
N LEU A 84 -5.74 -3.83 0.54
CA LEU A 84 -6.01 -3.99 1.97
C LEU A 84 -7.50 -4.20 2.27
N PRO A 85 -8.45 -3.46 1.66
CA PRO A 85 -9.87 -3.77 1.76
C PRO A 85 -10.20 -5.20 1.35
N ILE A 86 -9.65 -5.69 0.24
CA ILE A 86 -9.84 -7.08 -0.21
C ILE A 86 -9.29 -8.06 0.83
N ALA A 87 -8.07 -7.84 1.32
CA ALA A 87 -7.47 -8.66 2.38
C ALA A 87 -8.33 -8.64 3.66
N ALA A 88 -8.88 -7.49 4.04
CA ALA A 88 -9.75 -7.36 5.21
C ALA A 88 -11.03 -8.17 5.05
N THR A 89 -11.70 -8.10 3.90
CA THR A 89 -12.88 -8.94 3.61
C THR A 89 -12.56 -10.43 3.66
N TYR A 90 -11.36 -10.83 3.21
CA TYR A 90 -10.90 -12.21 3.29
C TYR A 90 -10.56 -12.63 4.73
N THR A 91 -10.06 -11.75 5.59
CA THR A 91 -9.75 -12.13 6.98
C THR A 91 -10.97 -12.07 7.90
N SER A 92 -11.99 -11.29 7.55
CA SER A 92 -13.20 -11.10 8.37
C SER A 92 -13.94 -12.41 8.64
N GLY A 93 -14.29 -12.66 9.91
CA GLY A 93 -15.01 -13.87 10.35
C GLY A 93 -14.21 -15.17 10.28
N ARG A 94 -12.91 -15.12 9.96
CA ARG A 94 -12.02 -16.30 9.89
C ARG A 94 -11.12 -16.40 11.13
N ASP A 95 -10.37 -17.49 11.22
CA ASP A 95 -9.38 -17.72 12.29
C ASP A 95 -8.34 -16.59 12.32
N PRO A 96 -8.24 -15.83 13.43
CA PRO A 96 -7.27 -14.73 13.59
C PRO A 96 -5.81 -15.15 13.40
N ARG A 97 -5.48 -16.43 13.51
CA ARG A 97 -4.11 -16.94 13.27
C ARG A 97 -3.67 -16.84 11.80
N ARG A 98 -4.62 -16.77 10.87
CA ARG A 98 -4.33 -16.64 9.43
C ARG A 98 -4.19 -15.18 8.99
N GLU A 99 -4.69 -14.24 9.80
CA GLU A 99 -4.68 -12.81 9.52
C GLU A 99 -3.26 -12.27 9.21
N PRO A 100 -2.20 -12.57 10.00
CA PRO A 100 -0.87 -12.04 9.73
C PRO A 100 -0.25 -12.54 8.42
N LEU A 101 -0.55 -13.79 8.01
CA LEU A 101 -0.07 -14.34 6.74
C LEU A 101 -0.70 -13.61 5.56
N VAL A 102 -2.02 -13.41 5.60
CA VAL A 102 -2.76 -12.73 4.53
C VAL A 102 -2.24 -11.32 4.35
N TYR A 103 -2.13 -10.55 5.44
CA TYR A 103 -1.62 -9.19 5.37
C TYR A 103 -0.12 -9.12 5.05
N GLY A 104 0.68 -10.11 5.46
CA GLY A 104 2.08 -10.21 5.07
C GLY A 104 2.25 -10.40 3.55
N ILE A 105 1.47 -11.31 2.96
CA ILE A 105 1.45 -11.51 1.49
C ILE A 105 0.90 -10.28 0.78
N ALA A 106 -0.17 -9.66 1.30
CA ALA A 106 -0.69 -8.42 0.76
C ALA A 106 0.37 -7.30 0.79
N GLY A 107 1.11 -7.15 1.88
CA GLY A 107 2.23 -6.21 1.99
C GLY A 107 3.32 -6.45 0.95
N LEU A 108 3.71 -7.70 0.71
CA LEU A 108 4.70 -8.05 -0.33
C LEU A 108 4.19 -7.66 -1.73
N PHE A 109 2.93 -7.99 -2.01
CA PHE A 109 2.29 -7.67 -3.28
C PHE A 109 2.20 -6.15 -3.47
N MET A 110 1.79 -5.41 -2.44
CA MET A 110 1.74 -3.95 -2.46
C MET A 110 3.11 -3.30 -2.62
N ALA A 111 4.17 -3.85 -2.03
CA ALA A 111 5.54 -3.36 -2.25
C ALA A 111 5.93 -3.48 -3.73
N GLY A 112 5.61 -4.62 -4.35
CA GLY A 112 5.79 -4.83 -5.79
C GLY A 112 4.97 -3.86 -6.64
N LEU A 113 3.68 -3.67 -6.33
CA LEU A 113 2.82 -2.69 -6.99
C LEU A 113 3.34 -1.26 -6.84
N THR A 114 3.88 -0.92 -5.68
CA THR A 114 4.50 0.39 -5.42
C THR A 114 5.68 0.58 -6.37
N ILE A 115 6.63 -0.36 -6.41
CA ILE A 115 7.76 -0.29 -7.37
C ILE A 115 7.26 -0.12 -8.81
N ARG A 116 6.25 -0.91 -9.22
CA ARG A 116 5.68 -0.83 -10.57
C ARG A 116 5.05 0.53 -10.85
N ALA A 117 4.23 1.05 -9.93
CA ALA A 117 3.59 2.37 -10.05
C ALA A 117 4.62 3.49 -10.23
N PHE A 118 5.79 3.41 -9.59
CA PHE A 118 6.87 4.37 -9.80
C PHE A 118 7.50 4.24 -11.18
N THR A 119 7.85 3.03 -11.60
CA THR A 119 8.47 2.81 -12.92
C THR A 119 7.57 3.18 -14.10
N THR A 120 6.24 3.22 -13.91
CA THR A 120 5.28 3.61 -14.94
C THR A 120 4.76 5.04 -14.81
N GLY A 121 4.99 5.69 -13.66
CA GLY A 121 4.53 7.05 -13.37
C GLY A 121 5.58 8.13 -13.58
N ALA A 122 6.86 7.78 -13.46
CA ALA A 122 8.02 8.66 -13.63
C ALA A 122 8.39 8.88 -15.10
#